data_AF-A0A1Q3TG71-F1
#
_entry.id   AF-A0A1Q3TG71-F1
#
_cell.length_a   1.000
_cell.length_b   1.000
_cell.length_c   1.000
_cell.angle_alpha   90.00
_cell.angle_beta   90.00
_cell.angle_gamma   90.00
#
_symmetry.space_group_name_H-M   'P 1'
#
loop_
_entity.id
_entity.type
_entity.pdbx_description
1 polymer ?
#
loop_
_entity_poly.entity_id
_entity_poly.type
_entity_poly.pdbx_seq_one_letter_code
_entity_poly.pdbx_strand_id
1 'polypeptide(L)'
;MKNYIDVKVTVWNRLHFSDQSNMRGIADLIKEDGLDEVIDDKIGFLESEILYDTEEKLIPADNGNQATIEVYADGTEIWTNEIR
;
A
#
# COMPACT_ATOMS: atom_id res chain seq x y z
N MET A 1 12.40 -12.47 -15.58
CA MET A 1 12.39 -11.76 -16.89
C MET A 1 13.44 -10.67 -16.83
N LYS A 2 14.10 -10.32 -17.95
CA LYS A 2 15.18 -9.31 -17.95
C LYS A 2 14.74 -7.90 -18.37
N ASN A 3 13.63 -7.82 -19.11
CA ASN A 3 13.02 -6.57 -19.56
C ASN A 3 11.66 -6.46 -18.89
N TYR A 4 11.41 -5.35 -18.20
CA TYR A 4 10.18 -5.11 -17.45
C TYR A 4 9.97 -3.62 -17.18
N ILE A 5 8.75 -3.25 -16.80
CA ILE A 5 8.39 -1.91 -16.37
C ILE A 5 7.75 -2.08 -15.00
N ASP A 6 8.32 -1.40 -14.00
CA ASP A 6 7.70 -1.31 -12.68
C ASP A 6 6.83 -0.06 -12.64
N VAL A 7 5.62 -0.22 -12.12
CA VAL A 7 4.62 0.84 -11.99
C VAL A 7 4.14 0.88 -10.56
N LYS A 8 4.30 2.04 -9.91
CA LYS A 8 3.75 2.29 -8.58
C LYS A 8 2.30 2.74 -8.71
N VAL A 9 1.42 2.07 -7.98
CA VAL A 9 -0.01 2.35 -7.89
C VAL A 9 -0.42 2.48 -6.44
N THR A 10 -1.54 3.14 -6.19
CA THR A 10 -2.23 3.07 -4.90
C THR A 10 -3.33 2.02 -5.00
N VAL A 11 -3.56 1.30 -3.91
CA VAL A 11 -4.63 0.31 -3.80
C VAL A 11 -5.08 0.25 -2.35
N TRP A 12 -6.37 0.07 -2.11
CA TRP A 12 -6.85 -0.13 -0.75
C TRP A 12 -6.57 -1.56 -0.28
N ASN A 13 -6.09 -1.68 0.94
CA ASN A 13 -6.01 -2.96 1.65
C ASN A 13 -7.11 -2.98 2.72
N ARG A 14 -7.92 -4.02 2.72
CA ARG A 14 -9.00 -4.24 3.67
C ARG A 14 -8.54 -5.19 4.76
N LEU A 15 -8.60 -4.73 6.00
CA LEU A 15 -8.34 -5.56 7.19
C LEU A 15 -9.68 -6.04 7.74
N HIS A 16 -9.84 -7.36 7.84
CA HIS A 16 -11.02 -8.00 8.38
C HIS A 16 -10.85 -8.24 9.88
N PHE A 17 -11.90 -7.91 10.64
CA PHE A 17 -11.99 -8.12 12.07
C PHE A 17 -13.21 -8.97 12.43
N SER A 18 -13.17 -9.63 13.58
CA SER A 18 -14.29 -10.39 14.10
C SER A 18 -15.51 -9.50 14.39
N ASP A 19 -16.72 -10.06 14.31
CA ASP A 19 -17.96 -9.34 14.63
C ASP A 19 -18.01 -8.80 16.07
N GLN A 20 -17.18 -9.35 16.96
CA GLN A 20 -17.10 -8.95 18.38
C GLN A 20 -16.04 -7.88 18.63
N SER A 21 -15.24 -7.51 17.63
CA SER A 21 -14.16 -6.54 17.76
C SER A 21 -14.69 -5.15 18.08
N ASN A 22 -14.02 -4.44 18.99
CA ASN A 22 -14.34 -3.07 19.33
C ASN A 22 -13.76 -2.11 18.27
N MET A 23 -14.46 -1.93 17.16
CA MET A 23 -13.99 -1.09 16.04
C MET A 23 -13.75 0.38 16.41
N ARG A 24 -14.43 0.92 17.43
CA ARG A 24 -14.14 2.27 17.93
C ARG A 24 -12.78 2.33 18.65
N GLY A 25 -12.52 1.35 19.52
CA GLY A 25 -11.22 1.24 20.19
C GLY A 25 -10.07 1.03 19.19
N ILE A 26 -10.30 0.21 18.16
CA ILE A 26 -9.35 0.02 17.05
C ILE A 26 -9.08 1.34 16.33
N ALA A 27 -10.13 2.13 16.02
CA ALA A 27 -9.97 3.42 15.36
C ALA A 27 -9.20 4.44 16.23
N ASP A 28 -9.35 4.38 17.55
CA ASP A 28 -8.59 5.24 18.46
C ASP A 28 -7.13 4.79 18.55
N LEU A 29 -6.87 3.48 18.61
CA LEU A 29 -5.51 2.92 18.58
C LEU A 29 -4.75 3.32 17.29
N ILE A 30 -5.41 3.29 16.13
CA ILE A 30 -4.79 3.72 14.86
C ILE A 30 -4.39 5.19 14.90
N LYS A 31 -5.18 6.06 15.53
CA LYS A 31 -4.87 7.49 15.61
C LYS A 31 -3.70 7.78 16.55
N GLU A 32 -3.57 6.99 17.62
CA GLU A 32 -2.56 7.20 18.65
C GLU A 32 -1.22 6.54 18.28
N ASP A 33 -1.27 5.27 17.87
CA ASP A 33 -0.09 4.41 17.75
C ASP A 33 0.15 3.87 16.32
N GLY A 34 -0.84 3.97 15.43
CA GLY A 34 -0.71 3.62 14.01
C GLY A 34 -1.36 2.28 13.62
N LEU A 35 -1.26 1.94 12.33
CA LEU A 35 -1.94 0.76 11.75
C LEU A 35 -1.37 -0.57 12.26
N ASP A 36 -0.07 -0.64 12.53
CA ASP A 36 0.60 -1.90 12.89
C ASP A 36 0.06 -2.49 14.20
N GLU A 37 -0.38 -1.64 15.13
CA GLU A 37 -0.95 -2.06 16.42
C GLU A 37 -2.32 -2.74 16.29
N VAL A 38 -3.00 -2.61 15.14
CA VAL A 38 -4.29 -3.27 14.91
C VAL A 38 -4.20 -4.61 14.19
N ILE A 39 -3.01 -5.02 13.80
CA ILE A 39 -2.74 -6.34 13.23
C ILE A 39 -2.41 -7.31 14.39
N ASP A 40 -3.39 -7.54 15.26
CA ASP A 40 -3.30 -8.43 16.42
C ASP A 40 -4.59 -9.25 16.58
N ASP A 41 -4.46 -10.57 16.58
CA ASP A 41 -5.57 -11.51 16.80
C ASP A 41 -6.27 -11.27 18.14
N LYS A 42 -5.59 -10.70 19.15
CA LYS A 42 -6.17 -10.39 20.47
C LYS A 42 -7.24 -9.30 20.43
N ILE A 43 -7.15 -8.39 19.46
CA ILE A 43 -8.19 -7.38 19.22
C ILE A 43 -9.15 -7.80 18.09
N GLY A 44 -8.97 -9.05 17.62
CA GLY A 44 -9.83 -9.74 16.69
C GLY A 44 -9.52 -9.46 15.23
N PHE A 45 -8.29 -9.11 14.86
CA PHE A 45 -7.84 -9.18 13.47
C PHE A 45 -7.97 -10.63 12.95
N LEU A 46 -8.32 -10.79 11.68
CA LEU A 46 -8.53 -12.10 11.05
C LEU A 46 -7.66 -12.28 9.82
N GLU A 47 -7.78 -11.37 8.85
CA GLU A 47 -7.07 -11.44 7.58
C GLU A 47 -7.06 -10.08 6.89
N SER A 48 -6.33 -10.00 5.77
CA SER A 48 -6.24 -8.81 4.94
C SER A 48 -6.41 -9.14 3.45
N GLU A 49 -7.09 -8.28 2.71
CA GLU A 49 -7.41 -8.42 1.29
C GLU A 49 -6.95 -7.18 0.50
N ILE A 50 -6.29 -7.38 -0.64
CA ILE A 50 -6.00 -6.29 -1.59
C ILE A 50 -7.23 -6.07 -2.48
N LEU A 51 -7.77 -4.85 -2.46
CA LEU A 51 -8.94 -4.48 -3.27
C LEU A 51 -8.50 -3.98 -4.66
N TYR A 52 -8.18 -4.90 -5.57
CA TYR A 52 -7.66 -4.58 -6.92
C TYR A 52 -8.56 -3.67 -7.75
N ASP A 53 -9.87 -3.65 -7.49
CA ASP A 53 -10.83 -2.75 -8.14
C ASP A 53 -10.65 -1.27 -7.76
N THR A 54 -9.88 -1.02 -6.70
CA THR A 54 -9.55 0.32 -6.20
C THR A 54 -8.16 0.80 -6.64
N GLU A 55 -7.51 0.08 -7.56
CA GLU A 55 -6.19 0.46 -8.07
C GLU A 55 -6.26 1.81 -8.81
N GLU A 56 -5.44 2.76 -8.38
CA GLU A 56 -5.28 4.06 -9.02
C GLU A 56 -3.81 4.31 -9.39
N LYS A 57 -3.60 4.95 -10.55
CA LYS A 57 -2.25 5.32 -10.98
C LYS A 57 -1.74 6.49 -10.16
N LEU A 58 -0.50 6.39 -9.72
CA LEU A 58 0.19 7.46 -9.02
C LEU A 58 1.05 8.26 -10.00
N ILE A 59 1.07 9.59 -9.87
CA ILE A 59 2.05 10.45 -10.55
C ILE A 59 3.17 10.84 -9.57
N PRO A 60 4.39 11.20 -10.05
CA PRO A 60 5.49 11.54 -9.15
C PRO A 60 5.16 12.65 -8.14
N ALA A 61 4.38 13.66 -8.56
CA ALA A 61 3.97 14.76 -7.68
C ALA A 61 3.20 14.26 -6.43
N ASP A 62 2.32 13.27 -6.60
CA ASP A 62 1.56 12.68 -5.51
C ASP A 62 2.41 11.70 -4.67
N ASN A 63 3.52 11.21 -5.24
CA ASN A 63 4.48 10.32 -4.60
C ASN A 63 5.68 11.06 -3.97
N GLY A 64 5.51 12.32 -3.59
CA GLY A 64 6.59 13.13 -3.00
C GLY A 64 7.77 13.35 -3.96
N ASN A 65 7.48 13.56 -5.25
CA ASN A 65 8.41 13.71 -6.37
C ASN A 65 9.27 12.47 -6.69
N GLN A 66 9.06 11.35 -6.00
CA GLN A 66 9.77 10.10 -6.27
C GLN A 66 9.17 9.35 -7.48
N ALA A 67 9.98 8.52 -8.12
CA ALA A 67 9.59 7.69 -9.25
C ALA A 67 8.30 6.88 -9.00
N THR A 68 7.46 6.83 -10.03
CA THR A 68 6.25 6.00 -10.12
C THR A 68 6.30 5.04 -11.32
N ILE A 69 7.23 5.25 -12.25
CA ILE A 69 7.49 4.35 -13.38
C ILE A 69 9.00 4.22 -13.56
N GLU A 70 9.46 2.97 -13.61
CA GLU A 70 10.87 2.62 -13.87
C GLU A 70 10.91 1.57 -15.00
N VAL A 71 11.78 1.79 -15.99
CA VAL A 71 11.88 0.92 -17.18
C VAL A 71 13.22 0.23 -17.17
N TYR A 72 13.20 -1.10 -17.26
CA TYR A 72 14.37 -1.96 -17.20
C TYR A 72 14.58 -2.71 -18.51
N ALA A 73 15.84 -2.75 -18.96
CA ALA A 73 16.31 -3.60 -20.05
C ALA A 73 17.57 -4.35 -19.61
N ASP A 74 17.62 -5.65 -19.87
CA ASP A 74 18.72 -6.53 -19.47
C ASP A 74 19.08 -6.45 -17.96
N GLY A 75 18.07 -6.21 -17.12
CA GLY A 75 18.22 -6.05 -15.67
C GLY A 75 18.82 -4.71 -15.24
N THR A 76 18.94 -3.74 -16.14
CA THR A 76 19.45 -2.38 -15.87
C THR A 76 18.33 -1.36 -16.08
N GLU A 77 18.19 -0.41 -15.16
CA GLU A 77 17.28 0.73 -15.34
C GLU A 77 17.79 1.59 -16.49
N ILE A 78 16.94 1.83 -17.48
CA ILE A 78 17.27 2.68 -18.64
C ILE A 78 16.52 4.02 -18.61
N TRP A 79 15.47 4.14 -17.79
CA TRP A 79 14.69 5.36 -17.64
C TRP A 79 13.80 5.31 -16.39
N THR A 80 13.58 6.47 -15.77
CA THR A 80 12.65 6.71 -14.66
C THR A 80 11.94 8.06 -14.83
N ASN A 81 10.77 8.22 -14.21
CA ASN A 81 9.99 9.46 -14.23
C ASN A 81 10.12 10.32 -12.96
N GLU A 82 11.12 10.06 -12.10
CA GLU A 82 11.38 10.90 -10.92
C GLU A 82 11.50 12.41 -11.27
N ILE A 83 11.04 13.28 -10.37
CA ILE A 83 11.16 14.73 -10.53
C ILE A 83 12.32 15.19 -9.64
N ARG A 84 13.36 15.79 -10.24
CA ARG A 84 14.55 16.33 -9.57
C ARG A 84 14.43 17.82 -9.27
#